data_AF-A0A4P9YWD2-F1
#
_entry.id   AF-A0A4P9YWD2-F1
#
_cell.length_a   1.000
_cell.length_b   1.000
_cell.length_c   1.000
_cell.angle_alpha   90.00
_cell.angle_beta   90.00
_cell.angle_gamma   90.00
#
_symmetry.space_group_name_H-M   'P 1'
#
loop_
_entity.id
_entity.type
_entity.pdbx_description
1 polymer ?
#
loop_
_entity_poly.entity_id
_entity_poly.type
_entity_poly.pdbx_seq_one_letter_code
_entity_poly.pdbx_strand_id
1 'polypeptide(L)'
;MSKYVHEQFERVPGLDEVDPKDYAAVSKARAQHIREQWVKVMEARIVREELAKCHRTEGVNHYEQCRHLVELYDRLRVESQLRGYLKAGQASQPEA
;
A
#
# COMPACT_ATOMS: atom_id res chain seq x y z
N MET A 1 17.47 23.81 -13.30
CA MET A 1 16.17 23.32 -13.83
C MET A 1 15.83 22.02 -13.13
N SER A 2 14.66 21.99 -12.48
CA SER A 2 14.20 20.93 -11.58
C SER A 2 14.14 19.57 -12.29
N LYS A 3 14.84 18.54 -11.78
CA LYS A 3 14.86 17.18 -12.32
C LYS A 3 13.83 16.25 -11.66
N TYR A 4 12.84 16.80 -10.96
CA TYR A 4 11.84 15.98 -10.27
C TYR A 4 10.68 15.67 -11.23
N VAL A 5 10.75 14.52 -11.88
CA VAL A 5 9.66 13.98 -12.71
C VAL A 5 8.98 12.86 -11.94
N HIS A 6 7.65 12.88 -11.90
CA HIS A 6 6.87 11.78 -11.36
C HIS A 6 6.93 10.61 -12.36
N GLU A 7 7.60 9.53 -11.97
CA GLU A 7 7.73 8.33 -12.80
C GLU A 7 6.40 7.57 -12.86
N GLN A 8 5.95 7.26 -14.08
CA GLN A 8 4.73 6.47 -14.31
C GLN A 8 5.12 5.04 -14.70
N PHE A 9 4.52 4.06 -14.02
CA PHE A 9 4.71 2.64 -14.32
C PHE A 9 3.49 2.10 -15.05
N GLU A 10 3.72 1.30 -16.09
CA GLU A 10 2.65 0.58 -16.78
C GLU A 10 2.04 -0.49 -15.85
N ARG A 11 0.71 -0.68 -15.96
CA ARG A 11 -0.01 -1.73 -15.25
C ARG A 11 0.17 -3.05 -16.00
N VAL A 12 0.87 -3.99 -15.37
CA VAL A 12 1.03 -5.38 -15.79
C VAL A 12 0.01 -6.29 -15.10
N PRO A 13 -0.23 -7.49 -15.66
CA PRO A 13 -1.08 -8.51 -15.05
C PRO A 13 -0.63 -8.91 -13.64
N GLY A 14 -1.57 -9.42 -12.86
CA GLY A 14 -1.34 -9.89 -11.48
C GLY A 14 -0.39 -11.10 -11.42
N LEU A 15 0.11 -11.41 -10.22
CA LEU A 15 1.00 -12.56 -10.03
C LEU A 15 0.29 -13.91 -10.28
N ASP A 16 -1.03 -13.91 -10.15
CA ASP A 16 -1.97 -15.01 -10.39
C ASP A 16 -2.30 -15.23 -11.87
N GLU A 17 -2.16 -14.19 -12.70
CA GLU A 17 -2.54 -14.21 -14.12
C GLU A 17 -1.35 -14.54 -15.05
N VAL A 18 -0.12 -14.44 -14.54
CA VAL A 18 1.11 -14.63 -15.35
C VAL A 18 1.54 -16.10 -15.39
N ASP A 19 1.97 -16.57 -16.57
CA ASP A 19 2.57 -17.90 -16.72
C ASP A 19 3.85 -18.02 -15.86
N PRO A 20 3.91 -18.96 -14.89
CA PRO A 20 5.08 -19.17 -14.05
C PRO A 20 6.39 -19.46 -14.81
N LYS A 21 6.31 -19.89 -16.08
CA LYS A 21 7.48 -20.19 -16.92
C LYS A 21 8.08 -18.96 -17.59
N ASP A 22 7.30 -17.86 -17.73
CA ASP A 22 7.82 -16.60 -18.25
C ASP A 22 8.45 -15.78 -17.12
N TYR A 23 9.77 -15.93 -16.97
CA TYR A 23 10.53 -15.21 -15.96
C TYR A 23 10.40 -13.68 -16.06
N ALA A 24 10.34 -13.13 -17.28
CA ALA A 24 10.29 -11.68 -17.49
C ALA A 24 8.93 -11.12 -17.04
N ALA A 25 7.85 -11.79 -17.38
CA ALA A 25 6.50 -11.41 -16.95
C ALA A 25 6.35 -11.55 -15.41
N VAL A 26 6.81 -12.66 -14.83
CA VAL A 26 6.74 -12.89 -13.38
C VAL A 26 7.52 -11.81 -12.61
N SER A 27 8.70 -11.43 -13.10
CA SER A 27 9.52 -10.38 -12.48
C SER A 27 8.80 -9.03 -12.47
N LYS A 28 8.16 -8.66 -13.59
CA LYS A 28 7.37 -7.41 -13.70
C LYS A 28 6.17 -7.43 -12.75
N ALA A 29 5.43 -8.53 -12.67
CA ALA A 29 4.27 -8.67 -11.78
C ALA A 29 4.68 -8.57 -10.30
N ARG A 30 5.78 -9.21 -9.90
CA ARG A 30 6.34 -9.07 -8.55
C ARG A 30 6.71 -7.61 -8.23
N ALA A 31 7.38 -6.93 -9.17
CA ALA A 31 7.77 -5.54 -8.98
C ALA A 31 6.54 -4.63 -8.84
N GLN A 32 5.48 -4.84 -9.63
CA GLN A 32 4.23 -4.11 -9.48
C GLN A 32 3.58 -4.35 -8.12
N HIS A 33 3.45 -5.61 -7.71
CA HIS A 33 2.86 -5.97 -6.42
C HIS A 33 3.56 -5.25 -5.25
N ILE A 34 4.90 -5.22 -5.28
CA ILE A 34 5.68 -4.52 -4.25
C ILE A 34 5.45 -3.01 -4.31
N ARG A 35 5.45 -2.39 -5.50
CA ARG A 35 5.17 -0.95 -5.63
C ARG A 35 3.79 -0.60 -5.06
N GLU A 36 2.76 -1.36 -5.39
CA GLU A 36 1.40 -1.16 -4.87
C GLU A 36 1.33 -1.30 -3.34
N GLN A 37 2.02 -2.28 -2.77
CA GLN A 37 2.13 -2.41 -1.31
C GLN A 37 2.79 -1.18 -0.68
N TRP A 38 3.85 -0.65 -1.28
CA TRP A 38 4.48 0.59 -0.82
C TRP A 38 3.57 1.80 -0.95
N VAL A 39 2.77 1.91 -2.02
CA VAL A 39 1.78 3.00 -2.16
C VAL A 39 0.80 2.99 -0.98
N LYS A 40 0.25 1.82 -0.61
CA LYS A 40 -0.64 1.70 0.56
C LYS A 40 0.04 2.08 1.88
N VAL A 41 1.31 1.73 2.06
CA VAL A 41 2.10 2.18 3.22
C VAL A 41 2.23 3.70 3.23
N MET A 42 2.47 4.33 2.08
CA MET A 42 2.59 5.77 1.98
C MET A 42 1.24 6.48 2.21
N GLU A 43 0.13 5.91 1.76
CA GLU A 43 -1.22 6.39 2.08
C GLU A 43 -1.48 6.38 3.59
N ALA A 44 -1.17 5.27 4.27
CA ALA A 44 -1.32 5.18 5.73
C ALA A 44 -0.40 6.20 6.45
N ARG A 45 0.80 6.46 5.92
CA ARG A 45 1.72 7.48 6.48
C ARG A 45 1.15 8.90 6.35
N ILE A 46 0.53 9.24 5.22
CA ILE A 46 -0.11 10.55 5.01
C ILE A 46 -1.21 10.76 6.06
N VAL A 47 -2.08 9.77 6.27
CA VAL A 47 -3.15 9.86 7.27
C VAL A 47 -2.58 9.99 8.68
N ARG A 48 -1.49 9.28 9.00
CA ARG A 48 -0.80 9.40 10.29
C ARG A 48 -0.24 10.80 10.52
N GLU A 49 0.36 11.41 9.49
CA GLU A 49 0.88 12.77 9.58
C GLU A 49 -0.24 13.80 9.79
N GLU A 50 -1.37 13.62 9.10
CA GLU A 50 -2.54 14.47 9.27
C GLU A 50 -3.17 14.32 10.65
N LEU A 51 -3.27 13.08 11.15
CA LEU A 51 -3.69 12.81 12.51
C LEU A 51 -2.78 13.51 13.54
N ALA A 52 -1.46 13.43 13.35
CA ALA A 52 -0.50 14.12 14.23
C ALA A 52 -0.60 15.65 14.15
N LYS A 53 -1.05 16.23 13.04
CA LYS A 53 -1.38 17.67 12.97
C LYS A 53 -2.66 17.96 13.74
N CYS A 54 -3.72 17.18 13.51
CA CYS A 54 -5.01 17.35 14.19
C CYS A 54 -4.86 17.30 15.73
N HIS A 55 -4.09 16.33 16.25
CA HIS A 55 -3.79 16.26 17.69
C HIS A 55 -3.06 17.50 18.22
N ARG A 56 -2.20 18.14 17.40
CA ARG A 56 -1.47 19.35 17.79
C ARG A 56 -2.35 20.61 17.72
N THR A 57 -3.30 20.67 16.79
CA THR A 57 -4.16 21.85 16.60
C THR A 57 -5.34 21.86 17.58
N GLU A 58 -5.99 20.71 17.79
CA GLU A 58 -7.22 20.61 18.60
C GLU A 58 -6.95 20.49 20.11
N GLY A 59 -5.73 20.10 20.51
CA GLY A 59 -5.35 19.99 21.92
C GLY A 59 -6.24 19.01 22.68
N VAL A 60 -7.06 19.50 23.61
CA VAL A 60 -7.96 18.67 24.43
C VAL A 60 -9.18 18.16 23.64
N ASN A 61 -9.56 18.82 22.53
CA ASN A 61 -10.74 18.49 21.74
C ASN A 61 -10.51 17.39 20.67
N HIS A 62 -9.33 16.79 20.64
CA HIS A 62 -8.96 15.82 19.60
C HIS A 62 -9.86 14.56 19.60
N TYR A 63 -10.51 14.24 20.72
CA TYR A 63 -11.40 13.08 20.84
C TYR A 63 -12.62 13.14 19.91
N GLU A 64 -13.18 14.33 19.68
CA GLU A 64 -14.33 14.50 18.78
C GLU A 64 -13.85 14.84 17.36
N GLN A 65 -12.92 15.79 17.24
CA GLN A 65 -12.53 16.35 15.95
C GLN A 65 -11.63 15.39 15.15
N CYS A 66 -10.71 14.66 15.80
CA CYS A 66 -9.75 13.79 15.09
C CYS A 66 -10.23 12.33 14.95
N ARG A 67 -11.41 11.98 15.47
CA ARG A 67 -11.92 10.59 15.50
C ARG A 67 -11.94 9.92 14.15
N HIS A 68 -12.41 10.63 13.12
CA HIS A 68 -12.48 10.10 11.75
C HIS A 68 -11.11 9.75 11.17
N LEU A 69 -10.06 10.51 11.52
CA LEU A 69 -8.68 10.22 11.11
C LEU A 69 -8.12 9.00 11.84
N VAL A 70 -8.45 8.82 13.11
CA VAL A 70 -8.06 7.62 13.88
C VAL A 70 -8.69 6.37 13.28
N GLU A 71 -10.00 6.38 13.05
CA GLU A 71 -10.73 5.25 12.46
C GLU A 71 -10.21 4.91 11.05
N LEU A 72 -9.90 5.93 10.24
CA LEU A 72 -9.30 5.75 8.92
C LEU A 72 -7.88 5.16 9.02
N TYR A 73 -7.05 5.70 9.92
CA TYR A 73 -5.68 5.21 10.12
C TYR A 73 -5.67 3.75 10.59
N ASP A 74 -6.55 3.37 11.52
CA ASP A 74 -6.63 2.00 12.01
C ASP A 74 -7.00 1.00 10.91
N ARG A 75 -7.94 1.38 10.03
CA ARG A 75 -8.27 0.59 8.84
C ARG A 75 -7.06 0.44 7.92
N LEU A 76 -6.46 1.56 7.52
CA LEU A 76 -5.33 1.57 6.58
C LEU A 76 -4.09 0.88 7.14
N ARG A 77 -3.84 0.96 8.46
CA ARG A 77 -2.70 0.33 9.13
C ARG A 77 -2.70 -1.19 8.97
N VAL A 78 -3.88 -1.81 8.99
CA VAL A 78 -4.03 -3.26 8.81
C VAL A 78 -3.84 -3.65 7.35
N GLU A 79 -4.40 -2.86 6.43
CA GLU A 79 -4.33 -3.11 4.99
C GLU A 79 -2.93 -2.86 4.41
N SER A 80 -2.20 -1.89 4.94
CA SER A 80 -0.89 -1.47 4.44
C SER A 80 0.27 -2.37 4.90
N GLN A 81 0.02 -3.46 5.62
CA GLN A 81 1.08 -4.33 6.09
C GLN A 81 1.84 -4.97 4.92
N LEU A 82 3.16 -4.79 4.88
CA LEU A 82 4.02 -5.38 3.85
C LEU A 82 4.07 -6.90 4.02
N ARG A 83 3.38 -7.64 3.14
CA ARG A 83 3.38 -9.11 3.13
C ARG A 83 4.40 -9.71 2.15
N GLY A 84 5.01 -8.87 1.32
CA GLY A 84 5.89 -9.30 0.23
C GLY A 84 5.12 -10.06 -0.86
N TYR A 85 5.84 -10.59 -1.85
CA TYR A 85 5.25 -11.30 -2.99
C TYR A 85 5.20 -12.83 -2.80
N LEU A 86 5.94 -13.40 -1.84
CA LEU A 86 6.01 -14.85 -1.64
C LEU A 86 4.67 -15.45 -1.20
N LYS A 87 3.94 -14.76 -0.30
CA LYS A 87 2.61 -15.20 0.15
C LYS A 87 1.55 -15.04 -0.94
N ALA A 88 1.71 -14.10 -1.86
CA ALA A 88 0.75 -13.89 -2.95
C ALA A 88 0.80 -15.03 -3.98
N GLY A 89 1.98 -15.57 -4.29
CA GLY A 89 2.14 -16.69 -5.23
C GLY A 89 1.70 -18.06 -4.68
N GLN A 90 1.36 -18.16 -3.39
CA GLN A 90 0.92 -19.41 -2.75
C GLN A 90 -0.60 -19.47 -2.53
N ALA A 91 -1.33 -18.38 -2.80
CA ALA A 91 -2.77 -18.29 -2.57
C ALA A 91 -3.63 -18.99 -3.65
N SER A 92 -3.01 -19.57 -4.68
CA SER A 92 -3.68 -20.18 -5.84
C SER A 92 -3.57 -21.71 -5.91
N GLN A 93 -3.21 -22.40 -4.82
CA GLN A 93 -3.49 -23.83 -4.72
C GLN A 93 -4.84 -24.01 -4.01
N PRO A 94 -5.96 -24.19 -4.73
CA PRO A 94 -7.12 -24.82 -4.10
C PRO A 94 -6.69 -26.23 -3.71
N GLU A 95 -6.80 -26.54 -2.42
CA GLU A 95 -6.72 -27.91 -1.91
C GLU A 95 -7.76 -28.76 -2.66
N ALA A 96 -7.33 -29.92 -3.17
CA ALA A 96 -8.16 -30.92 -3.81
C ALA A 96 -8.91 -31.77 -2.78
#